data_AF-A0A1V3IMU4-F1
#
_entry.id   AF-A0A1V3IMU4-F1
#
_cell.length_a   1.000
_cell.length_b   1.000
_cell.length_c   1.000
_cell.angle_alpha   90.00
_cell.angle_beta   90.00
_cell.angle_gamma   90.00
#
_symmetry.space_group_name_H-M   'P 1'
#
loop_
_entity.id
_entity.type
_entity.pdbx_description
1 polymer ?
#
loop_
_entity_poly.entity_id
_entity_poly.type
_entity_poly.pdbx_seq_one_letter_code
_entity_poly.pdbx_strand_id
1 'polypeptide(L)'
;MRSDKVKAIVSYEPGGTPFVFPETEIPKITKAKFEHLSATAIGVPMNDFMKLTKIPIVLYYGDYIKLGSDNVGEDKWGTEFAMAKQFVDTINKHGGDATLIHLPTLNIKGNSHFLMGEKNNQQLADLMEKWLKEKGLDK
;
A
#
# COMPACT_ATOMS: atom_id res chain seq x y z
N MET A 1 6.42 -14.47 -7.12
CA MET A 1 7.41 -13.95 -6.14
C MET A 1 8.78 -14.59 -6.38
N ARG A 2 9.87 -13.81 -6.36
CA ARG A 2 11.22 -14.28 -6.73
C ARG A 2 12.00 -14.98 -5.60
N SER A 3 11.54 -14.87 -4.36
CA SER A 3 12.16 -15.47 -3.18
C SER A 3 11.10 -16.02 -2.24
N ASP A 4 11.36 -17.17 -1.66
CA ASP A 4 10.57 -17.84 -0.61
C ASP A 4 11.04 -17.45 0.81
N LYS A 5 12.07 -16.61 0.92
CA LYS A 5 12.65 -16.17 2.20
C LYS A 5 12.03 -14.88 2.76
N VAL A 6 11.09 -14.27 2.03
CA VAL A 6 10.42 -13.04 2.48
C VAL A 6 9.43 -13.38 3.59
N LYS A 7 9.65 -12.81 4.77
CA LYS A 7 8.79 -13.05 5.96
C LYS A 7 7.65 -12.04 6.12
N ALA A 8 7.82 -10.82 5.61
CA ALA A 8 6.83 -9.75 5.63
C ALA A 8 7.14 -8.70 4.57
N ILE A 9 6.14 -7.90 4.22
CA ILE A 9 6.31 -6.69 3.40
C ILE A 9 5.79 -5.50 4.22
N VAL A 10 6.69 -4.57 4.53
CA VAL A 10 6.35 -3.26 5.09
C VAL A 10 6.62 -2.24 4.00
N SER A 11 5.62 -1.43 3.66
CA SER A 11 5.75 -0.42 2.62
C SER A 11 5.27 0.95 3.09
N TYR A 12 6.10 1.96 2.89
CA TYR A 12 5.81 3.35 3.20
C TYR A 12 5.48 4.09 1.91
N GLU A 13 4.22 4.47 1.79
CA GLU A 13 3.56 5.12 0.67
C GLU A 13 4.12 4.63 -0.68
N PRO A 14 4.03 3.32 -0.98
CA PRO A 14 4.60 2.84 -2.22
C PRO A 14 3.96 3.56 -3.40
N GLY A 15 4.78 4.14 -4.28
CA GLY A 15 4.40 4.41 -5.66
C GLY A 15 4.25 3.10 -6.43
N GLY A 16 3.39 2.21 -5.91
CA GLY A 16 3.32 0.78 -6.18
C GLY A 16 2.77 0.42 -7.56
N THR A 17 2.71 1.40 -8.46
CA THR A 17 2.29 1.25 -9.84
C THR A 17 3.39 0.58 -10.67
N PRO A 18 3.12 -0.58 -11.32
CA PRO A 18 1.84 -1.29 -11.33
C PRO A 18 1.64 -2.22 -10.12
N PHE A 19 0.45 -2.18 -9.51
CA PHE A 19 0.03 -3.10 -8.45
C PHE A 19 -0.28 -4.49 -9.04
N VAL A 20 -0.01 -5.54 -8.29
CA VAL A 20 -0.18 -6.92 -8.76
C VAL A 20 -1.54 -7.47 -8.35
N PHE A 21 -2.31 -7.99 -9.29
CA PHE A 21 -3.60 -8.65 -9.08
C PHE A 21 -3.66 -10.00 -9.81
N PRO A 22 -4.57 -10.92 -9.44
CA PRO A 22 -4.88 -12.05 -10.32
C PRO A 22 -5.36 -11.52 -11.68
N GLU A 23 -4.95 -12.14 -12.79
CA GLU A 23 -5.41 -11.77 -14.14
C GLU A 23 -6.94 -11.74 -14.28
N THR A 24 -7.64 -12.58 -13.52
CA THR A 24 -9.11 -12.66 -13.47
C THR A 24 -9.78 -11.57 -12.62
N GLU A 25 -9.01 -10.80 -11.86
CA GLU A 25 -9.50 -9.85 -10.84
C GLU A 25 -8.75 -8.51 -10.91
N ILE A 26 -8.33 -8.11 -12.12
CA ILE A 26 -7.78 -6.77 -12.33
C ILE A 26 -8.85 -5.74 -11.93
N PRO A 27 -8.53 -4.80 -11.03
CA PRO A 27 -9.51 -3.87 -10.49
C PRO A 27 -9.91 -2.82 -11.53
N LYS A 28 -11.00 -2.12 -11.24
CA LYS A 28 -11.31 -0.88 -11.94
C LYS A 28 -10.27 0.18 -11.55
N ILE A 29 -9.56 0.71 -12.54
CA ILE A 29 -8.59 1.78 -12.36
C ILE A 29 -9.35 3.10 -12.12
N THR A 30 -9.10 3.72 -10.96
CA THR A 30 -9.52 5.09 -10.67
C THR A 30 -8.54 6.04 -11.34
N LYS A 31 -9.04 6.90 -12.23
CA LYS A 31 -8.20 7.85 -12.96
C LYS A 31 -8.00 9.15 -12.20
N ALA A 32 -6.79 9.69 -12.25
CA ALA A 32 -6.48 11.05 -11.86
C ALA A 32 -6.97 12.02 -12.95
N LYS A 33 -7.12 13.31 -12.63
CA LYS A 33 -7.37 14.38 -13.61
C LYS A 33 -6.32 14.39 -14.71
N PHE A 34 -5.05 14.21 -14.35
CA PHE A 34 -3.99 13.97 -15.32
C PHE A 34 -3.79 12.47 -15.49
N GLU A 35 -4.51 11.87 -16.44
CA GLU A 35 -4.68 10.41 -16.53
C GLU A 35 -3.38 9.61 -16.56
N HIS A 36 -2.29 10.15 -17.14
CA HIS A 36 -0.98 9.50 -17.21
C HIS A 36 -0.30 9.28 -15.84
N LEU A 37 -0.79 9.96 -14.80
CA LEU A 37 -0.32 9.79 -13.42
C LEU A 37 -1.23 8.86 -12.60
N SER A 38 -2.27 8.29 -13.20
CA SER A 38 -3.15 7.36 -12.50
C SER A 38 -2.40 6.11 -12.08
N ALA A 39 -2.76 5.57 -10.92
CA ALA A 39 -2.27 4.27 -10.50
C ALA A 39 -2.58 3.18 -11.56
N THR A 40 -1.68 2.22 -11.73
CA THR A 40 -1.86 1.13 -12.68
C THR A 40 -1.82 -0.23 -11.99
N ALA A 41 -2.34 -1.23 -12.68
CA ALA A 41 -2.37 -2.61 -12.22
C ALA A 41 -1.86 -3.54 -13.33
N ILE A 42 -1.23 -4.64 -12.93
CA ILE A 42 -0.86 -5.76 -13.79
C ILE A 42 -1.50 -7.04 -13.28
N GLY A 43 -1.97 -7.86 -14.20
CA GLY A 43 -2.42 -9.22 -13.93
C GLY A 43 -1.22 -10.17 -13.82
N VAL A 44 -1.30 -11.12 -12.90
CA VAL A 44 -0.42 -12.29 -12.83
C VAL A 44 -1.24 -13.58 -12.70
N PRO A 45 -0.67 -14.75 -13.03
CA PRO A 45 -1.33 -16.03 -12.78
C PRO A 45 -1.75 -16.18 -11.32
N MET A 46 -2.93 -16.77 -11.08
CA MET A 46 -3.48 -16.92 -9.73
C MET A 46 -2.47 -17.55 -8.74
N ASN A 47 -1.76 -18.59 -9.17
CA ASN A 47 -0.74 -19.25 -8.35
C ASN A 47 0.41 -18.32 -7.92
N ASP A 48 0.73 -17.30 -8.71
CA ASP A 48 1.73 -16.29 -8.35
C ASP A 48 1.16 -15.25 -7.40
N PHE A 49 -0.10 -14.83 -7.60
CA PHE A 49 -0.79 -13.93 -6.67
C PHE A 49 -0.96 -14.57 -5.28
N MET A 50 -1.34 -15.85 -5.22
CA MET A 50 -1.49 -16.63 -3.98
C MET A 50 -0.20 -16.76 -3.17
N LYS A 51 0.97 -16.38 -3.72
CA LYS A 51 2.19 -16.30 -2.92
C LYS A 51 2.15 -15.07 -1.99
N LEU A 52 1.51 -13.98 -2.40
CA LEU A 52 1.37 -12.76 -1.59
C LEU A 52 0.47 -12.99 -0.38
N THR A 53 -0.55 -13.85 -0.49
CA THR A 53 -1.46 -14.16 0.62
C THR A 53 -0.77 -14.90 1.77
N LYS A 54 0.41 -15.49 1.53
CA LYS A 54 1.19 -16.21 2.53
C LYS A 54 2.15 -15.32 3.31
N ILE A 55 2.20 -14.04 2.97
CA ILE A 55 3.12 -13.07 3.57
C ILE A 55 2.27 -11.98 4.23
N PRO A 56 2.51 -11.63 5.49
CA PRO A 56 1.87 -10.47 6.09
C PRO A 56 2.37 -9.18 5.41
N ILE A 57 1.44 -8.29 5.06
CA ILE A 57 1.72 -7.05 4.34
C ILE A 57 1.12 -5.87 5.10
N VAL A 58 1.88 -4.78 5.23
CA VAL A 58 1.35 -3.49 5.69
C VAL A 58 1.79 -2.36 4.76
N LEU A 59 0.83 -1.53 4.37
CA LEU A 59 1.04 -0.33 3.57
C LEU A 59 0.68 0.90 4.43
N TYR A 60 1.63 1.80 4.65
CA TYR A 60 1.40 3.09 5.32
C TYR A 60 1.27 4.19 4.27
N TYR A 61 0.30 5.09 4.40
CA TYR A 61 0.14 6.26 3.54
C TYR A 61 0.09 7.53 4.40
N GLY A 62 0.74 8.59 3.90
CA GLY A 62 0.88 9.88 4.55
C GLY A 62 -0.40 10.71 4.56
N ASP A 63 -0.23 12.02 4.69
CA ASP A 63 -1.30 13.00 4.62
C ASP A 63 -1.36 13.63 3.21
N TYR A 64 -2.27 14.58 2.98
CA TYR A 64 -2.40 15.32 1.72
C TYR A 64 -2.73 14.42 0.52
N ILE A 65 -3.57 13.40 0.75
CA ILE A 65 -4.06 12.49 -0.29
C ILE A 65 -5.51 12.81 -0.58
N LYS A 66 -5.81 13.21 -1.82
CA LYS A 66 -7.17 13.60 -2.20
C LYS A 66 -7.45 13.37 -3.68
N LEU A 67 -8.27 12.35 -3.96
CA LEU A 67 -8.76 12.07 -5.30
C LEU A 67 -9.59 13.25 -5.84
N GLY A 68 -9.35 13.61 -7.10
CA GLY A 68 -9.97 14.73 -7.78
C GLY A 68 -9.46 16.11 -7.34
N SER A 69 -8.36 16.20 -6.59
CA SER A 69 -7.74 17.48 -6.22
C SER A 69 -7.26 18.25 -7.47
N ASP A 70 -7.20 19.58 -7.39
CA ASP A 70 -6.51 20.40 -8.40
C ASP A 70 -4.98 20.33 -8.22
N ASN A 71 -4.52 19.95 -7.03
CA ASN A 71 -3.12 19.62 -6.82
C ASN A 71 -2.82 18.24 -7.42
N VAL A 72 -1.98 18.21 -8.44
CA VAL A 72 -1.61 17.00 -9.19
C VAL A 72 -1.00 15.93 -8.29
N GLY A 73 -0.24 16.31 -7.26
CA GLY A 73 0.36 15.37 -6.31
C GLY A 73 -0.69 14.67 -5.45
N GLU A 74 -1.60 15.46 -4.85
CA GLU A 74 -2.67 14.93 -4.00
C GLU A 74 -3.61 13.99 -4.78
N ASP A 75 -3.92 14.34 -6.04
CA ASP A 75 -4.79 13.56 -6.91
C ASP A 75 -4.12 12.26 -7.37
N LYS A 76 -2.85 12.34 -7.82
CA LYS A 76 -2.04 11.15 -8.12
C LYS A 76 -2.06 10.17 -6.94
N TRP A 77 -1.69 10.64 -5.74
CA TRP A 77 -1.68 9.79 -4.55
C TRP A 77 -3.08 9.33 -4.14
N GLY A 78 -4.12 10.11 -4.44
CA GLY A 78 -5.51 9.70 -4.30
C GLY A 78 -5.85 8.45 -5.11
N THR A 79 -5.36 8.36 -6.35
CA THR A 79 -5.53 7.15 -7.17
C THR A 79 -4.71 5.97 -6.66
N GLU A 80 -3.46 6.19 -6.23
CA GLU A 80 -2.59 5.16 -5.64
C GLU A 80 -3.19 4.59 -4.36
N PHE A 81 -3.71 5.44 -3.47
CA PHE A 81 -4.38 5.00 -2.24
C PHE A 81 -5.65 4.19 -2.54
N ALA A 82 -6.44 4.60 -3.52
CA ALA A 82 -7.62 3.85 -3.97
C ALA A 82 -7.23 2.47 -4.55
N MET A 83 -6.11 2.38 -5.28
CA MET A 83 -5.56 1.11 -5.78
C MET A 83 -5.03 0.23 -4.65
N ALA A 84 -4.29 0.81 -3.70
CA ALA A 84 -3.77 0.12 -2.53
C ALA A 84 -4.88 -0.51 -1.68
N LYS A 85 -6.01 0.19 -1.52
CA LYS A 85 -7.21 -0.37 -0.89
C LYS A 85 -7.73 -1.59 -1.63
N GLN A 86 -7.91 -1.51 -2.95
CA GLN A 86 -8.36 -2.66 -3.76
C GLN A 86 -7.38 -3.84 -3.70
N PHE A 87 -6.08 -3.56 -3.67
CA PHE A 87 -5.03 -4.57 -3.54
C PHE A 87 -5.10 -5.30 -2.19
N VAL A 88 -5.17 -4.55 -1.09
CA VAL A 88 -5.33 -5.11 0.26
C VAL A 88 -6.63 -5.92 0.37
N ASP A 89 -7.74 -5.39 -0.13
CA ASP A 89 -9.04 -6.07 -0.14
C ASP A 89 -8.95 -7.39 -0.94
N THR A 90 -8.24 -7.41 -2.07
CA THR A 90 -8.06 -8.62 -2.90
C THR A 90 -7.17 -9.66 -2.23
N ILE A 91 -6.06 -9.27 -1.59
CA ILE A 91 -5.22 -10.21 -0.82
C ILE A 91 -6.03 -10.86 0.29
N ASN A 92 -6.78 -10.06 1.06
CA ASN A 92 -7.56 -10.55 2.20
C ASN A 92 -8.74 -11.43 1.75
N LYS A 93 -9.38 -11.10 0.61
CA LYS A 93 -10.40 -11.95 -0.02
C LYS A 93 -9.88 -13.36 -0.31
N HIS A 94 -8.60 -13.50 -0.64
CA HIS A 94 -7.93 -14.78 -0.91
C HIS A 94 -7.25 -15.39 0.32
N GLY A 95 -7.65 -14.96 1.52
CA GLY A 95 -7.18 -15.52 2.79
C GLY A 95 -5.80 -15.02 3.22
N GLY A 96 -5.32 -13.91 2.67
CA GLY A 96 -4.09 -13.27 3.10
C GLY A 96 -4.25 -12.37 4.33
N ASP A 97 -3.15 -11.74 4.72
CA ASP A 97 -3.05 -10.83 5.86
C ASP A 97 -2.39 -9.51 5.40
N ALA A 98 -3.21 -8.61 4.88
CA ALA A 98 -2.79 -7.31 4.39
C ALA A 98 -3.51 -6.18 5.11
N THR A 99 -2.77 -5.14 5.48
CA THR A 99 -3.28 -3.96 6.19
C THR A 99 -2.94 -2.68 5.42
N LEU A 100 -3.91 -1.77 5.28
CA LEU A 100 -3.70 -0.40 4.79
C LEU A 100 -3.88 0.57 5.95
N ILE A 101 -2.87 1.39 6.23
CA ILE A 101 -2.89 2.40 7.30
C ILE A 101 -2.76 3.78 6.66
N HIS A 102 -3.79 4.60 6.83
CA HIS A 102 -3.74 6.02 6.51
C HIS A 102 -3.41 6.80 7.78
N LEU A 103 -2.21 7.37 7.87
CA LEU A 103 -1.69 7.99 9.10
C LEU A 103 -2.64 9.04 9.72
N PRO A 104 -3.35 9.88 8.94
CA PRO A 104 -4.34 10.81 9.50
C PRO A 104 -5.46 10.15 10.33
N THR A 105 -5.83 8.90 10.02
CA THR A 105 -6.84 8.16 10.81
C THR A 105 -6.34 7.75 12.20
N LEU A 106 -5.02 7.73 12.40
CA LEU A 106 -4.35 7.53 13.69
C LEU A 106 -4.01 8.87 14.37
N ASN A 107 -4.53 9.98 13.86
CA ASN A 107 -4.21 11.34 14.28
C ASN A 107 -2.71 11.70 14.11
N ILE A 108 -2.02 11.03 13.19
CA ILE A 108 -0.65 11.35 12.76
C ILE A 108 -0.78 12.11 11.43
N LYS A 109 -0.51 13.41 11.46
CA LYS A 109 -0.84 14.35 10.37
C LYS A 109 0.38 15.11 9.89
N GLY A 110 0.29 15.65 8.67
CA GLY A 110 1.33 16.50 8.09
C GLY A 110 2.51 15.74 7.45
N ASN A 111 2.43 14.41 7.39
CA ASN A 111 3.43 13.59 6.73
C ASN A 111 3.32 13.69 5.20
N SER A 112 4.45 13.88 4.52
CA SER A 112 4.53 13.78 3.06
C SER A 112 4.73 12.32 2.59
N HIS A 113 4.95 12.15 1.29
CA HIS A 113 5.30 10.88 0.68
C HIS A 113 6.57 10.22 1.27
N PHE A 114 7.58 11.03 1.61
CA PHE A 114 8.88 10.51 2.03
C PHE A 114 8.90 10.19 3.55
N LEU A 115 7.97 9.33 3.98
CA LEU A 115 7.66 9.02 5.38
C LEU A 115 8.89 8.75 6.26
N MET A 116 9.85 7.97 5.75
CA MET A 116 11.08 7.63 6.48
C MET A 116 12.01 8.83 6.73
N GLY A 117 11.90 9.90 5.95
CA GLY A 117 12.68 11.13 6.11
C GLY A 117 11.94 12.24 6.85
N GLU A 118 10.72 11.97 7.33
CA GLU A 118 9.91 12.95 8.05
C GLU A 118 10.49 13.29 9.43
N LYS A 119 10.13 14.45 9.98
CA LYS A 119 10.58 14.87 11.32
C LYS A 119 10.10 13.93 12.43
N ASN A 120 8.95 13.28 12.23
CA ASN A 120 8.39 12.27 13.11
C ASN A 120 8.70 10.83 12.63
N ASN A 121 9.73 10.62 11.82
CA ASN A 121 10.09 9.29 11.31
C ASN A 121 10.29 8.24 12.42
N GLN A 122 10.75 8.64 13.62
CA GLN A 122 10.84 7.74 14.77
C GLN A 122 9.46 7.19 15.16
N GLN A 123 8.43 8.04 15.22
CA GLN A 123 7.05 7.62 15.48
C GLN A 123 6.55 6.63 14.43
N LEU A 124 6.93 6.82 13.16
CA LEU A 124 6.55 5.92 12.08
C LEU A 124 7.31 4.59 12.16
N ALA A 125 8.59 4.62 12.56
CA ALA A 125 9.36 3.41 12.85
C ALA A 125 8.74 2.61 14.00
N ASP A 126 8.25 3.27 15.04
CA ASP A 126 7.59 2.62 16.17
C ASP A 126 6.29 1.92 15.73
N LEU A 127 5.54 2.47 14.76
CA LEU A 127 4.36 1.80 14.17
C LEU A 127 4.74 0.51 13.47
N MET A 128 5.82 0.51 12.69
CA MET A 128 6.34 -0.68 12.03
C MET A 128 6.84 -1.71 13.04
N GLU A 129 7.60 -1.28 14.05
CA GLU A 129 8.12 -2.17 15.10
C GLU A 129 6.96 -2.85 15.84
N LYS A 130 5.93 -2.08 16.22
CA LYS A 130 4.71 -2.61 16.82
C LYS A 130 4.03 -3.64 15.92
N TRP A 131 3.87 -3.32 14.63
CA TRP A 131 3.27 -4.26 13.68
C TRP A 131 4.10 -5.55 13.53
N LEU A 132 5.43 -5.44 13.47
CA LEU A 132 6.31 -6.62 13.41
C LEU A 132 6.19 -7.49 14.67
N LYS A 133 6.09 -6.89 15.86
CA LYS A 133 5.82 -7.60 17.12
C LYS A 133 4.50 -8.35 17.08
N GLU A 134 3.44 -7.72 16.59
CA GLU A 134 2.12 -8.34 16.43
C GLU A 134 2.16 -9.54 15.46
N LYS A 135 3.06 -9.51 14.47
CA LYS A 135 3.30 -10.65 13.55
C LYS A 135 4.32 -11.66 14.07
N GLY A 136 4.94 -11.43 15.24
CA GLY A 136 6.00 -12.27 15.79
C GLY A 136 7.29 -12.28 14.96
N LEU A 137 7.57 -11.16 14.28
CA LEU A 137 8.70 -10.98 13.35
C LEU A 137 9.79 -10.04 13.89
N ASP A 138 9.75 -9.71 15.18
CA ASP A 138 10.70 -8.88 15.90
C ASP A 138 11.89 -9.67 16.51
N LYS A 139 11.97 -10.97 16.22
CA LYS A 139 12.91 -11.93 16.82
C LYS A 139 13.92 -12.50 15.82
#